data_AF-A0A497MBQ2-F1
#
_entry.id   AF-A0A497MBQ2-F1
#
_cell.length_a   1.000
_cell.length_b   1.000
_cell.length_c   1.000
_cell.angle_alpha   90.00
_cell.angle_beta   90.00
_cell.angle_gamma   90.00
#
_symmetry.space_group_name_H-M   'P 1'
#
loop_
_entity.id
_entity.type
_entity.pdbx_description
1 polymer ?
#
loop_
_entity_poly.entity_id
_entity_poly.type
_entity_poly.pdbx_seq_one_letter_code
_entity_poly.pdbx_strand_id
1 'polypeptide(L)'
;IMSMALEAMDVPRSNLTEEEAELLNYIEAFKEARDKLAETIADGREPKVTPLKSRKMALVRFLKESPAIVGVDLKSYGPFKPEDVAYIPKENAEVLEKRGVVVKLDVES
;
A
#
# COMPACT_ATOMS: atom_id res chain seq x y z
N ILE A 1 9.11 -17.48 -11.94
CA ILE A 1 8.96 -16.02 -12.09
C ILE A 1 10.06 -15.19 -11.39
N MET A 2 10.47 -15.55 -10.16
CA MET A 2 11.36 -14.71 -9.35
C MET A 2 12.76 -14.57 -9.96
N SER A 3 13.36 -15.67 -10.41
CA SER A 3 14.64 -15.66 -11.14
C SER A 3 14.57 -14.80 -12.40
N MET A 4 13.52 -14.98 -13.22
CA MET A 4 13.29 -14.20 -14.44
C MET A 4 13.14 -12.71 -14.17
N ALA A 5 12.36 -12.33 -13.14
CA ALA A 5 12.14 -10.95 -12.77
C ALA A 5 13.42 -10.27 -12.25
N LEU A 6 14.25 -10.99 -11.47
CA LEU A 6 15.56 -10.49 -11.01
C LEU A 6 16.57 -10.38 -12.16
N GLU A 7 16.55 -11.30 -13.11
CA GLU A 7 17.38 -11.30 -14.32
C GLU A 7 16.89 -10.35 -15.42
N ALA A 8 15.87 -9.54 -15.13
CA ALA A 8 15.27 -8.57 -16.06
C ALA A 8 14.74 -9.19 -17.37
N MET A 9 14.35 -10.47 -17.33
CA MET A 9 13.58 -11.07 -18.40
C MET A 9 12.15 -10.51 -18.39
N ASP A 10 11.60 -10.26 -19.57
CA ASP A 10 10.21 -9.81 -19.71
C ASP A 10 9.27 -10.95 -19.29
N VAL A 11 8.39 -10.69 -18.33
CA VAL A 11 7.46 -11.68 -17.79
C VAL A 11 6.05 -11.29 -18.26
N PRO A 12 5.45 -12.02 -19.20
CA PRO A 12 4.10 -11.71 -19.70
C PRO A 12 3.08 -11.76 -18.57
N ARG A 13 2.40 -10.63 -18.31
CA ARG A 13 1.39 -10.53 -17.24
C ARG A 13 0.22 -11.52 -17.41
N SER A 14 -0.06 -11.95 -18.64
CA SER A 14 -1.08 -12.96 -18.96
C SER A 14 -0.83 -14.33 -18.34
N ASN A 15 0.41 -14.61 -17.93
CA ASN A 15 0.82 -15.92 -17.40
C ASN A 15 0.98 -15.92 -15.87
N LEU A 16 0.58 -14.83 -15.19
CA LEU A 16 0.77 -14.67 -13.75
C LEU A 16 -0.54 -14.92 -13.00
N THR A 17 -0.44 -15.57 -11.84
CA THR A 17 -1.51 -15.55 -10.84
C THR A 17 -1.63 -14.15 -10.20
N GLU A 18 -2.69 -13.93 -9.43
CA GLU A 18 -2.89 -12.65 -8.72
C GLU A 18 -1.74 -12.38 -7.73
N GLU A 19 -1.31 -13.41 -7.00
CA GLU A 19 -0.18 -13.34 -6.05
C GLU A 19 1.15 -13.06 -6.76
N GLU A 20 1.36 -13.69 -7.92
CA GLU A 20 2.55 -13.50 -8.75
C GLU A 20 2.61 -12.09 -9.37
N ALA A 21 1.47 -11.56 -9.80
CA ALA A 21 1.35 -10.20 -10.31
C ALA A 21 1.59 -9.16 -9.22
N GLU A 22 1.05 -9.37 -8.00
CA GLU A 22 1.37 -8.53 -6.85
C GLU A 22 2.87 -8.56 -6.52
N LEU A 23 3.50 -9.74 -6.52
CA LEU A 23 4.95 -9.87 -6.31
C LEU A 23 5.76 -9.13 -7.38
N LEU A 24 5.36 -9.21 -8.65
CA LEU A 24 6.05 -8.52 -9.74
C LEU A 24 6.01 -6.99 -9.54
N ASN A 25 4.89 -6.43 -9.12
CA ASN A 25 4.77 -5.00 -8.81
C ASN A 25 5.75 -4.56 -7.71
N TYR A 26 5.96 -5.39 -6.68
CA TYR A 26 6.96 -5.10 -5.64
C TYR A 26 8.39 -5.12 -6.19
N ILE A 27 8.71 -6.07 -7.08
CA ILE A 27 10.04 -6.18 -7.70
C ILE A 27 10.30 -4.99 -8.63
N GLU A 28 9.32 -4.58 -9.43
CA GLU A 28 9.40 -3.39 -10.30
C GLU A 28 9.66 -2.13 -9.47
N ALA A 29 8.88 -1.89 -8.41
CA ALA A 29 9.08 -0.76 -7.50
C ALA A 29 10.47 -0.77 -6.84
N PHE A 30 10.99 -1.95 -6.50
CA PHE A 30 12.34 -2.10 -5.95
C PHE A 30 13.42 -1.75 -6.99
N LYS A 31 13.27 -2.19 -8.24
CA LYS A 31 14.20 -1.84 -9.33
C LYS A 31 14.26 -0.33 -9.56
N GLU A 32 13.10 0.33 -9.65
CA GLU A 32 13.04 1.79 -9.78
C GLU A 32 13.74 2.51 -8.61
N ALA A 33 13.49 2.05 -7.38
CA ALA A 33 14.13 2.60 -6.20
C ALA A 33 15.66 2.40 -6.23
N ARG A 34 16.13 1.24 -6.67
CA ARG A 34 17.56 0.94 -6.85
C ARG A 34 18.20 1.84 -7.91
N ASP A 35 17.55 2.00 -9.04
CA ASP A 35 18.11 2.77 -10.16
C ASP A 35 18.20 4.26 -9.80
N LYS A 36 17.16 4.81 -9.16
CA LYS A 36 17.17 6.17 -8.62
C LYS A 36 18.23 6.37 -7.54
N LEU A 37 18.46 5.36 -6.70
CA LEU A 37 19.52 5.37 -5.70
C LEU A 37 20.89 5.41 -6.38
N ALA A 38 21.12 4.57 -7.39
CA ALA A 38 22.37 4.54 -8.14
C ALA A 38 22.66 5.88 -8.83
N GLU A 39 21.66 6.50 -9.47
CA GLU A 39 21.78 7.84 -10.06
C GLU A 39 22.12 8.90 -9.00
N THR A 40 21.43 8.88 -7.85
CA THR A 40 21.67 9.86 -6.77
C THR A 40 23.10 9.78 -6.24
N ILE A 41 23.61 8.55 -6.07
CA ILE A 41 25.00 8.29 -5.64
C ILE A 41 25.99 8.73 -6.72
N ALA A 42 25.73 8.41 -8.00
CA ALA A 42 26.60 8.80 -9.12
C ALA A 42 26.72 10.33 -9.24
N ASP A 43 25.63 11.05 -8.94
CA ASP A 43 25.60 12.51 -8.93
C ASP A 43 26.25 13.14 -7.67
N GLY A 44 26.77 12.33 -6.74
CA GLY A 44 27.36 12.81 -5.49
C GLY A 44 26.35 13.43 -4.51
N ARG A 45 25.05 13.19 -4.70
CA ARG A 45 23.99 13.69 -3.84
C ARG A 45 23.76 12.72 -2.68
N GLU A 46 23.35 13.24 -1.53
CA GLU A 46 23.01 12.39 -0.38
C GLU A 46 21.73 11.58 -0.68
N PRO A 47 21.79 10.24 -0.65
CA PRO A 47 20.64 9.41 -0.98
C PRO A 47 19.60 9.47 0.14
N LYS A 48 18.43 10.04 -0.18
CA LYS A 48 17.25 9.95 0.69
C LYS A 48 16.54 8.62 0.44
N VAL A 49 16.88 7.61 1.23
CA VAL A 49 16.16 6.33 1.21
C VAL A 49 14.80 6.53 1.87
N THR A 50 13.78 6.83 1.07
CA THR A 50 12.40 6.68 1.53
C THR A 50 12.11 5.19 1.61
N PRO A 51 11.65 4.67 2.76
CA PRO A 51 11.17 3.30 2.84
C PRO A 51 10.15 3.07 1.71
N LEU A 52 10.24 1.93 1.01
CA LEU A 52 9.13 1.47 0.16
C LEU A 52 7.86 1.68 0.96
N LYS A 53 6.90 2.44 0.41
CA LYS A 53 5.63 2.72 1.08
C LYS A 53 5.00 1.37 1.40
N SER A 54 5.22 0.87 2.62
CA SER A 54 4.35 -0.15 3.17
C SER A 54 2.96 0.46 3.07
N ARG A 55 2.00 -0.28 2.49
CA ARG A 55 0.60 0.11 2.55
C ARG A 55 0.26 0.15 4.03
N LYS A 56 0.42 1.33 4.65
CA LYS A 56 0.18 1.50 6.07
C LYS A 56 -1.31 1.37 6.20
N MET A 57 -1.75 0.34 6.89
CA MET A 57 -3.16 0.12 7.20
C MET A 57 -3.40 0.60 8.63
N ALA A 58 -4.66 0.88 8.95
CA ALA A 58 -5.09 1.31 10.27
C ALA A 58 -6.34 0.53 10.68
N LEU A 59 -6.37 0.07 11.93
CA LEU A 59 -7.57 -0.49 12.53
C LEU A 59 -8.43 0.65 13.05
N VAL A 60 -9.69 0.68 12.63
CA VAL A 60 -10.62 1.74 13.00
C VAL A 60 -11.96 1.17 13.44
N ARG A 61 -12.64 1.88 14.34
CA ARG A 61 -14.04 1.65 14.70
C ARG A 61 -14.90 2.75 14.13
N PHE A 62 -15.97 2.39 13.42
CA PHE A 62 -16.92 3.33 12.85
C PHE A 62 -17.85 3.88 13.94
N LEU A 63 -17.99 5.19 14.02
CA LEU A 63 -18.87 5.87 14.99
C LEU A 63 -20.28 6.10 14.43
N LYS A 64 -20.41 6.07 13.11
CA LYS A 64 -21.67 6.25 12.37
C LYS A 64 -21.64 5.40 11.10
N GLU A 65 -22.82 5.20 10.50
CA GLU A 65 -22.95 4.49 9.24
C GLU A 65 -22.12 5.15 8.14
N SER A 66 -21.43 4.33 7.35
CA SER A 66 -20.60 4.75 6.23
C SER A 66 -20.91 3.89 5.01
N PRO A 67 -21.12 4.49 3.82
CA PRO A 67 -21.21 3.72 2.59
C PRO A 67 -19.88 3.02 2.30
N ALA A 68 -19.89 2.13 1.30
CA ALA A 68 -18.66 1.54 0.80
C ALA A 68 -17.71 2.65 0.30
N ILE A 69 -16.44 2.56 0.68
CA ILE A 69 -15.39 3.51 0.29
C ILE A 69 -14.35 2.82 -0.59
N VAL A 70 -13.79 3.57 -1.54
CA VAL A 70 -12.66 3.10 -2.34
C VAL A 70 -11.36 3.55 -1.66
N GLY A 71 -10.50 2.58 -1.34
CA GLY A 71 -9.18 2.78 -0.76
C GLY A 71 -8.19 3.41 -1.75
N VAL A 72 -7.10 3.99 -1.23
CA VAL A 72 -5.95 4.41 -2.06
C VAL A 72 -5.28 3.25 -2.79
N ASP A 73 -5.57 2.01 -2.40
CA ASP A 73 -5.16 0.76 -3.06
C ASP A 73 -6.17 0.27 -4.11
N LEU A 74 -7.19 1.09 -4.44
CA LEU A 74 -8.27 0.80 -5.39
C LEU A 74 -9.21 -0.34 -4.98
N LYS A 75 -9.10 -0.84 -3.74
CA LYS A 75 -10.03 -1.84 -3.19
C LYS A 75 -11.24 -1.15 -2.55
N SER A 76 -12.40 -1.80 -2.60
CA SER A 76 -13.63 -1.28 -1.99
C SER A 76 -13.80 -1.85 -0.58
N TYR A 77 -14.18 -1.03 0.39
CA TYR A 77 -14.35 -1.39 1.80
C TYR A 77 -15.72 -0.96 2.30
N GLY A 78 -16.45 -1.87 2.94
CA GLY A 78 -17.77 -1.61 3.51
C GLY A 78 -18.92 -2.02 2.59
N PRO A 79 -20.16 -1.54 2.83
CA PRO A 79 -20.56 -0.51 3.79
C PRO A 79 -20.38 -0.90 5.26
N PHE A 80 -20.34 0.08 6.16
CA PHE A 80 -20.11 -0.10 7.59
C PHE A 80 -21.21 0.52 8.44
N LYS A 81 -21.57 -0.16 9.53
CA LYS A 81 -22.51 0.30 10.55
C LYS A 81 -21.78 0.92 11.74
N PRO A 82 -22.48 1.67 12.61
CA PRO A 82 -21.90 2.11 13.88
C PRO A 82 -21.34 0.92 14.68
N GLU A 83 -20.19 1.13 15.31
CA GLU A 83 -19.39 0.15 16.06
C GLU A 83 -18.65 -0.92 15.25
N ASP A 84 -18.84 -0.99 13.92
CA ASP A 84 -18.07 -1.91 13.08
C ASP A 84 -16.56 -1.59 13.16
N VAL A 85 -15.73 -2.64 13.23
CA VAL A 85 -14.27 -2.53 13.22
C VAL A 85 -13.73 -3.00 11.88
N ALA A 86 -12.86 -2.22 11.26
CA ALA A 86 -12.27 -2.54 9.97
C ALA A 86 -10.80 -2.18 9.88
N TYR A 87 -10.07 -2.92 9.05
CA TYR A 87 -8.69 -2.63 8.70
C TYR A 87 -8.63 -2.02 7.30
N ILE A 88 -8.37 -0.71 7.23
CA ILE A 88 -8.43 0.08 5.99
C ILE A 88 -7.12 0.84 5.77
N PRO A 89 -6.85 1.36 4.56
CA PRO A 89 -5.64 2.16 4.32
C PRO A 89 -5.57 3.37 5.27
N LYS A 90 -4.39 3.63 5.80
CA LYS A 90 -4.15 4.66 6.83
C LYS A 90 -4.53 6.05 6.31
N GLU A 91 -4.27 6.33 5.03
CA GLU A 91 -4.66 7.58 4.39
C GLU A 91 -6.20 7.76 4.40
N ASN A 92 -6.95 6.70 4.10
CA ASN A 92 -8.41 6.72 4.17
C ASN A 92 -8.90 6.87 5.62
N ALA A 93 -8.30 6.16 6.56
CA ALA A 93 -8.62 6.25 7.98
C ALA A 93 -8.44 7.68 8.53
N GLU A 94 -7.34 8.36 8.19
CA GLU A 94 -7.07 9.74 8.60
C GLU A 94 -8.13 10.73 8.08
N VAL A 95 -8.60 10.54 6.85
CA VAL A 95 -9.65 11.39 6.27
C VAL A 95 -10.98 11.15 6.98
N LEU A 96 -11.33 9.90 7.26
CA LEU A 96 -12.58 9.55 7.96
C LEU A 96 -12.57 10.01 9.42
N GLU A 97 -11.44 9.91 10.10
CA GLU A 97 -11.24 10.37 11.48
C GLU A 97 -11.41 11.88 11.59
N LYS A 98 -10.79 12.65 10.67
CA LYS A 98 -10.99 14.12 10.57
C LYS A 98 -12.45 14.52 10.34
N ARG A 99 -13.25 13.66 9.71
CA ARG A 99 -14.70 13.84 9.50
C ARG A 99 -15.56 13.33 10.68
N GLY A 100 -14.92 12.82 11.72
CA GLY A 100 -15.57 12.20 12.88
C GLY A 100 -16.41 10.98 12.52
N VAL A 101 -16.06 10.26 11.44
CA VAL A 101 -16.74 9.03 11.01
C VAL A 101 -16.21 7.81 11.74
N VAL A 102 -14.91 7.81 12.04
CA VAL A 102 -14.22 6.69 12.69
C VAL A 102 -13.33 7.19 13.83
N VAL A 103 -12.94 6.27 14.70
CA VAL A 103 -11.84 6.44 15.66
C VAL A 103 -10.79 5.36 15.41
N LYS A 104 -9.50 5.71 15.45
CA LYS A 104 -8.42 4.72 15.37
C LYS A 104 -8.33 3.90 16.65
N LEU A 105 -8.02 2.62 16.50
CA LEU A 105 -7.71 1.71 17.59
C LEU A 105 -6.20 1.46 17.58
N ASP A 106 -5.53 1.85 18.65
CA ASP A 106 -4.14 1.43 18.88
C ASP A 106 -4.17 0.00 19.40
N VAL A 107 -3.60 -0.92 18.63
CA VAL A 107 -3.35 -2.28 19.11
C VAL A 107 -2.01 -2.22 19.84
N GLU A 108 -2.04 -2.14 21.17
CA GLU A 108 -0.83 -2.34 21.96
C GLU A 108 -0.23 -3.70 21.58
N SER A 109 0.99 -3.67 21.05
CA SER A 109 1.78 -4.84 20.64
C SER A 109 2.75 -5.23 21.74
#